data_AF-A0A950P4E8-F1
#
_entry.id   AF-A0A950P4E8-F1
#
_cell.length_a   1.000
_cell.length_b   1.000
_cell.length_c   1.000
_cell.angle_alpha   90.00
_cell.angle_beta   90.00
_cell.angle_gamma   90.00
#
_symmetry.space_group_name_H-M   'P 1'
#
loop_
_entity.id
_entity.type
_entity.pdbx_description
1 polymer ?
#
loop_
_entity_poly.entity_id
_entity_poly.type
_entity_poly.pdbx_seq_one_letter_code
_entity_poly.pdbx_strand_id
1 'polypeptide(L)'
;MKRVFIPNRGEIALRIVRACRELDLESVVGCSDIDRDGLAARSADDVVTIGPGPASQSYLRDEVIVHAAQAKKCDAIHPGYGFLSESSRLASRARDSGLTWVGPPPEVMELAGDKVRAREEAAKAGVPVLPGHEIDSVAGAGDLGYPVLIKAAGGGGGRGIKLARDPTELEAQLGVARGEAGAAFGDERIYVERFIAAARHVEVQIAADDKGHVVHLGERDCSVQRRYQKVIEEAPAPALPDPTRQALRDAAVAFASAISYRNLGTVEFVVDAETGD
;
A
#
# COMPACT_ATOMS: atom_id res chain seq x y z
N MET A 1 -11.36 -23.33 -2.94
CA MET A 1 -11.36 -22.26 -3.95
C MET A 1 -11.18 -22.89 -5.32
N LYS A 2 -12.02 -22.52 -6.28
CA LYS A 2 -12.00 -22.99 -7.67
C LYS A 2 -12.07 -21.83 -8.66
N ARG A 3 -12.77 -20.75 -8.31
CA ARG A 3 -13.00 -19.61 -9.22
C ARG A 3 -12.64 -18.29 -8.55
N VAL A 4 -11.77 -17.50 -9.17
CA VAL A 4 -11.19 -16.26 -8.62
C VAL A 4 -11.64 -15.06 -9.45
N PHE A 5 -12.24 -14.07 -8.78
CA PHE A 5 -12.62 -12.80 -9.39
C PHE A 5 -11.48 -11.78 -9.31
N ILE A 6 -11.18 -11.12 -10.43
CA ILE A 6 -10.06 -10.19 -10.57
C ILE A 6 -10.60 -8.84 -11.05
N PRO A 7 -11.02 -7.93 -10.14
CA PRO A 7 -11.54 -6.61 -10.47
C PRO A 7 -10.39 -5.60 -10.70
N ASN A 8 -9.47 -5.93 -11.59
CA ASN A 8 -8.32 -5.08 -11.95
C ASN A 8 -8.07 -5.15 -13.46
N ARG A 9 -7.10 -4.41 -13.97
CA ARG A 9 -6.77 -4.32 -15.41
C ARG A 9 -5.28 -4.33 -15.65
N GLY A 10 -4.89 -4.32 -16.92
CA GLY A 10 -3.48 -4.22 -17.32
C GLY A 10 -2.67 -5.45 -16.93
N GLU A 11 -1.41 -5.23 -16.57
CA GLU A 11 -0.45 -6.30 -16.34
C GLU A 11 -0.77 -7.12 -15.06
N ILE A 12 -1.22 -6.46 -13.99
CA ILE A 12 -1.48 -7.14 -12.72
C ILE A 12 -2.63 -8.14 -12.83
N ALA A 13 -3.69 -7.79 -13.56
CA ALA A 13 -4.78 -8.71 -13.84
C ALA A 13 -4.29 -9.93 -14.65
N LEU A 14 -3.43 -9.71 -15.66
CA LEU A 14 -2.84 -10.80 -16.44
C LEU A 14 -1.91 -11.68 -15.59
N ARG A 15 -1.14 -11.09 -14.67
CA ARG A 15 -0.27 -11.81 -13.73
C ARG A 15 -1.07 -12.74 -12.82
N ILE A 16 -2.24 -12.31 -12.37
CA ILE A 16 -3.14 -13.11 -11.53
C ILE A 16 -3.81 -14.20 -12.37
N VAL A 17 -4.31 -13.89 -13.58
CA VAL A 17 -4.86 -14.89 -14.51
C VAL A 17 -3.86 -16.02 -14.77
N ARG A 18 -2.57 -15.71 -14.99
CA ARG A 18 -1.51 -16.71 -15.17
C ARG A 18 -1.32 -17.57 -13.92
N ALA A 19 -1.31 -16.97 -12.73
CA ALA A 19 -1.22 -17.72 -11.47
C ALA A 19 -2.42 -18.66 -11.27
N CYS A 20 -3.64 -18.19 -11.56
CA CYS A 20 -4.83 -19.03 -11.49
C CYS A 20 -4.70 -20.25 -12.41
N ARG A 21 -4.25 -20.05 -13.65
CA ARG A 21 -4.01 -21.14 -14.60
C ARG A 21 -2.96 -22.15 -14.11
N GLU A 22 -1.85 -21.68 -13.56
CA GLU A 22 -0.79 -22.55 -13.00
C GLU A 22 -1.27 -23.37 -11.79
N LEU A 23 -2.32 -22.92 -11.11
CA LEU A 23 -2.92 -23.56 -9.94
C LEU A 23 -4.23 -24.29 -10.25
N ASP A 24 -4.57 -24.48 -11.53
CA ASP A 24 -5.84 -25.10 -11.98
C ASP A 24 -7.10 -24.41 -11.40
N LEU A 25 -7.07 -23.08 -11.28
CA LEU A 25 -8.18 -22.22 -10.86
C LEU A 25 -8.77 -21.48 -12.06
N GLU A 26 -10.10 -21.36 -12.10
CA GLU A 26 -10.80 -20.55 -13.09
C GLU A 26 -10.68 -19.06 -12.74
N SER A 27 -10.26 -18.27 -13.72
CA SER A 27 -10.10 -16.82 -13.60
C SER A 27 -11.27 -16.06 -14.23
N VAL A 28 -11.84 -15.12 -13.48
CA VAL A 28 -12.90 -14.23 -13.96
C VAL A 28 -12.43 -12.79 -13.87
N VAL A 29 -12.24 -12.13 -15.01
CA VAL A 29 -11.82 -10.71 -15.03
C VAL A 29 -13.04 -9.80 -15.01
N GLY A 30 -13.09 -8.89 -14.03
CA GLY A 30 -14.03 -7.78 -13.98
C GLY A 30 -13.42 -6.54 -14.61
N CYS A 31 -13.92 -6.11 -15.77
CA CYS A 31 -13.34 -4.98 -16.50
C CYS A 31 -14.37 -3.91 -16.89
N SER A 32 -13.90 -2.71 -17.20
CA SER A 32 -14.74 -1.69 -17.83
C SER A 32 -15.14 -2.13 -19.26
N ASP A 33 -16.12 -1.45 -19.85
CA ASP A 33 -16.54 -1.67 -21.23
C ASP A 33 -15.40 -1.49 -22.25
N ILE A 34 -14.58 -0.45 -22.07
CA ILE A 34 -13.43 -0.15 -22.93
C ILE A 34 -12.24 -1.10 -22.71
N ASP A 35 -12.18 -1.81 -21.58
CA ASP A 35 -11.10 -2.75 -21.25
C ASP A 35 -11.43 -4.21 -21.64
N ARG A 36 -12.59 -4.48 -22.26
CA ARG A 36 -12.99 -5.83 -22.69
C ARG A 36 -12.00 -6.49 -23.65
N ASP A 37 -11.38 -5.69 -24.50
CA ASP A 37 -10.35 -6.13 -25.44
C ASP A 37 -8.94 -6.03 -24.84
N GLY A 38 -8.83 -5.91 -23.51
CA GLY A 38 -7.55 -5.99 -22.81
C GLY A 38 -6.96 -7.40 -22.84
N LEU A 39 -5.62 -7.50 -22.75
CA LEU A 39 -4.94 -8.80 -22.77
C LEU A 39 -5.35 -9.69 -21.59
N ALA A 40 -5.57 -9.11 -20.40
CA ALA A 40 -6.06 -9.84 -19.24
C ALA A 40 -7.46 -10.44 -19.49
N ALA A 41 -8.40 -9.65 -20.02
CA ALA A 41 -9.76 -10.09 -20.33
C ALA A 41 -9.77 -11.22 -21.37
N ARG A 42 -9.02 -11.11 -22.45
CA ARG A 42 -8.90 -12.19 -23.46
C ARG A 42 -8.20 -13.45 -22.95
N SER A 43 -7.39 -13.33 -21.89
CA SER A 43 -6.63 -14.46 -21.34
C SER A 43 -7.36 -15.18 -20.22
N ALA A 44 -8.43 -14.61 -19.68
CA ALA A 44 -9.21 -15.18 -18.59
C ALA A 44 -10.22 -16.21 -19.09
N ASP A 45 -10.69 -17.08 -18.19
CA ASP A 45 -11.67 -18.12 -18.51
C ASP A 45 -13.08 -17.52 -18.67
N ASP A 46 -13.36 -16.41 -17.99
CA ASP A 46 -14.58 -15.64 -18.14
C ASP A 46 -14.34 -14.14 -17.88
N VAL A 47 -15.22 -13.30 -18.41
CA VAL A 47 -15.16 -11.85 -18.29
C VAL A 47 -16.54 -11.30 -17.93
N VAL A 48 -16.56 -10.27 -17.08
CA VAL A 48 -17.77 -9.52 -16.76
C VAL A 48 -17.49 -8.03 -16.81
N THR A 49 -18.45 -7.27 -17.35
CA THR A 49 -18.36 -5.82 -17.37
C THR A 49 -18.90 -5.23 -16.08
N ILE A 50 -18.04 -4.49 -15.39
CA ILE A 50 -18.33 -3.89 -14.08
C ILE A 50 -18.66 -2.39 -14.18
N GLY A 51 -18.75 -1.83 -15.39
CA GLY A 51 -19.15 -0.45 -15.61
C GLY A 51 -18.46 0.17 -16.84
N PRO A 52 -18.67 1.48 -17.06
CA PRO A 52 -18.03 2.22 -18.13
C PRO A 52 -16.56 2.54 -17.82
N GLY A 53 -15.83 3.04 -18.82
CA GLY A 53 -14.40 3.36 -18.75
C GLY A 53 -13.90 4.17 -17.53
N PRO A 54 -14.62 5.19 -17.03
CA PRO A 54 -14.18 5.92 -15.84
C PRO A 54 -14.11 5.01 -14.60
N ALA A 55 -12.94 4.93 -13.96
CA ALA A 55 -12.72 4.04 -12.82
C ALA A 55 -13.67 4.29 -11.64
N SER A 56 -14.06 5.55 -11.41
CA SER A 56 -15.07 5.94 -10.40
C SER A 56 -16.46 5.33 -10.65
N GLN A 57 -16.72 4.87 -11.86
CA GLN A 57 -17.98 4.23 -12.27
C GLN A 57 -17.81 2.72 -12.50
N SER A 58 -16.61 2.17 -12.36
CA SER A 58 -16.28 0.75 -12.57
C SER A 58 -15.39 0.20 -11.45
N TYR A 59 -14.06 0.27 -11.61
CA TYR A 59 -13.07 -0.35 -10.71
C TYR A 59 -13.10 0.16 -9.25
N LEU A 60 -13.70 1.33 -8.99
CA LEU A 60 -13.82 1.92 -7.65
C LEU A 60 -15.22 1.76 -7.04
N ARG A 61 -16.04 0.84 -7.57
CA ARG A 61 -17.39 0.54 -7.08
C ARG A 61 -17.41 -0.81 -6.38
N ASP A 62 -17.18 -0.78 -5.06
CA ASP A 62 -17.15 -1.96 -4.19
C ASP A 62 -18.42 -2.83 -4.29
N GLU A 63 -19.60 -2.22 -4.29
CA GLU A 63 -20.88 -2.95 -4.44
C GLU A 63 -20.99 -3.69 -5.77
N VAL A 64 -20.53 -3.05 -6.86
CA VAL A 64 -20.58 -3.66 -8.20
C VAL A 64 -19.60 -4.83 -8.28
N ILE A 65 -18.41 -4.69 -7.69
CA ILE A 65 -17.38 -5.74 -7.64
C ILE A 65 -17.91 -6.98 -6.91
N VAL A 66 -18.49 -6.80 -5.73
CA VAL A 66 -19.02 -7.93 -4.94
C VAL A 66 -20.19 -8.60 -5.64
N HIS A 67 -21.15 -7.83 -6.18
CA HIS A 67 -22.26 -8.39 -6.94
C HIS A 67 -21.80 -9.16 -8.19
N ALA A 68 -20.80 -8.63 -8.92
CA ALA A 68 -20.25 -9.30 -10.09
C ALA A 68 -19.58 -10.63 -9.71
N ALA A 69 -18.80 -10.67 -8.63
CA ALA A 69 -18.17 -11.89 -8.11
C ALA A 69 -19.22 -12.95 -7.75
N GLN A 70 -20.28 -12.56 -7.03
CA GLN A 70 -21.37 -13.46 -6.64
C GLN A 70 -22.17 -13.97 -7.85
N ALA A 71 -22.53 -13.08 -8.79
CA ALA A 71 -23.27 -13.45 -10.00
C ALA A 71 -22.49 -14.45 -10.87
N LYS A 72 -21.16 -14.34 -10.89
CA LYS A 72 -20.25 -15.26 -11.56
C LYS A 72 -19.85 -16.46 -10.70
N LYS A 73 -20.42 -16.61 -9.50
CA LYS A 73 -20.18 -17.72 -8.56
C LYS A 73 -18.69 -17.91 -8.26
N CYS A 74 -17.97 -16.80 -8.09
CA CYS A 74 -16.57 -16.85 -7.67
C CYS A 74 -16.47 -17.21 -6.19
N ASP A 75 -15.38 -17.86 -5.79
CA ASP A 75 -15.09 -18.19 -4.39
C ASP A 75 -14.25 -17.10 -3.72
N ALA A 76 -13.49 -16.33 -4.51
CA ALA A 76 -12.52 -15.37 -3.98
C ALA A 76 -12.44 -14.10 -4.84
N ILE A 77 -11.96 -13.02 -4.23
CA ILE A 77 -11.59 -11.77 -4.92
C ILE A 77 -10.09 -11.55 -4.72
N HIS A 78 -9.35 -11.46 -5.83
CA HIS A 78 -7.95 -11.01 -5.83
C HIS A 78 -7.88 -9.58 -6.39
N PRO A 79 -7.62 -8.56 -5.55
CA PRO A 79 -7.74 -7.17 -5.97
C PRO A 79 -6.54 -6.67 -6.78
N GLY A 80 -5.40 -7.36 -6.74
CA GLY A 80 -4.15 -6.87 -7.35
C GLY A 80 -3.58 -5.71 -6.54
N TYR A 81 -3.03 -4.70 -7.21
CA TYR A 81 -2.61 -3.44 -6.59
C TYR A 81 -3.37 -2.26 -7.20
N GLY A 82 -3.43 -1.14 -6.47
CA GLY A 82 -4.20 0.04 -6.88
C GLY A 82 -5.71 -0.20 -6.80
N PHE A 83 -6.49 0.74 -7.35
CA PHE A 83 -7.96 0.75 -7.23
C PHE A 83 -8.43 0.56 -5.78
N LEU A 84 -9.04 -0.60 -5.49
CA LEU A 84 -9.60 -0.94 -4.18
C LEU A 84 -8.78 -2.03 -3.46
N SER A 85 -7.54 -2.30 -3.85
CA SER A 85 -6.69 -3.31 -3.19
C SER A 85 -6.42 -3.02 -1.71
N GLU A 86 -6.43 -1.75 -1.33
CA GLU A 86 -6.25 -1.31 0.06
C GLU A 86 -7.56 -0.86 0.71
N SER A 87 -8.70 -1.17 0.08
CA SER A 87 -10.03 -0.83 0.63
C SER A 87 -10.47 -1.87 1.65
N SER A 88 -10.32 -1.57 2.95
CA SER A 88 -10.89 -2.39 4.03
C SER A 88 -12.40 -2.61 3.86
N ARG A 89 -13.11 -1.60 3.34
CA ARG A 89 -14.53 -1.66 3.04
C ARG A 89 -14.87 -2.76 2.02
N LEU A 90 -14.11 -2.85 0.91
CA LEU A 90 -14.32 -3.92 -0.07
C LEU A 90 -13.97 -5.29 0.53
N ALA A 91 -12.87 -5.39 1.28
CA ALA A 91 -12.45 -6.62 1.93
C ALA A 91 -13.51 -7.13 2.93
N SER A 92 -14.09 -6.24 3.74
CA SER A 92 -15.20 -6.55 4.66
C SER A 92 -16.44 -7.01 3.91
N ARG A 93 -16.86 -6.27 2.87
CA ARG A 93 -18.03 -6.68 2.06
C ARG A 93 -17.83 -8.03 1.38
N ALA A 94 -16.62 -8.34 0.91
CA ALA A 94 -16.29 -9.64 0.34
C ALA A 94 -16.46 -10.75 1.38
N ARG A 95 -15.87 -10.57 2.58
CA ARG A 95 -16.00 -11.51 3.71
C ARG A 95 -17.47 -11.74 4.09
N ASP A 96 -18.25 -10.67 4.24
CA ASP A 96 -19.67 -10.73 4.61
C ASP A 96 -20.53 -11.40 3.52
N SER A 97 -20.05 -11.38 2.28
CA SER A 97 -20.71 -12.00 1.12
C SER A 97 -20.28 -13.45 0.88
N GLY A 98 -19.48 -14.03 1.78
CA GLY A 98 -18.98 -15.40 1.68
C GLY A 98 -17.83 -15.59 0.67
N LEU A 99 -17.19 -14.50 0.24
CA LEU A 99 -16.05 -14.54 -0.68
C LEU A 99 -14.73 -14.47 0.11
N THR A 100 -13.77 -15.31 -0.26
CA THR A 100 -12.41 -15.20 0.25
C THR A 100 -11.75 -13.93 -0.29
N TRP A 101 -11.33 -13.04 0.60
CA TRP A 101 -10.47 -11.92 0.24
C TRP A 101 -9.02 -12.39 0.11
N VAL A 102 -8.42 -12.26 -1.07
CA VAL A 102 -7.01 -12.58 -1.28
C VAL A 102 -6.17 -11.35 -0.92
N GLY A 103 -5.97 -11.15 0.38
CA GLY A 103 -5.24 -10.05 0.98
C GLY A 103 -5.26 -10.14 2.51
N PRO A 104 -4.71 -9.14 3.22
CA PRO A 104 -4.76 -9.09 4.68
C PRO A 104 -6.21 -8.89 5.18
N PRO A 105 -6.50 -9.21 6.47
CA PRO A 105 -7.81 -8.99 7.05
C PRO A 105 -8.21 -7.51 7.03
N PRO A 106 -9.52 -7.17 6.86
CA PRO A 106 -9.97 -5.78 6.80
C PRO A 106 -9.52 -4.92 7.99
N GLU A 107 -9.55 -5.48 9.20
CA GLU A 107 -9.10 -4.83 10.43
C GLU A 107 -7.60 -4.48 10.41
N VAL A 108 -6.76 -5.32 9.78
CA VAL A 108 -5.33 -5.06 9.59
C VAL A 108 -5.13 -4.00 8.51
N MET A 109 -5.95 -4.01 7.45
CA MET A 109 -5.92 -2.99 6.41
C MET A 109 -6.26 -1.59 6.96
N GLU A 110 -7.25 -1.48 7.85
CA GLU A 110 -7.60 -0.22 8.51
C GLU A 110 -6.48 0.29 9.40
N LEU A 111 -5.84 -0.61 10.16
CA LEU A 111 -4.69 -0.28 11.00
C LEU A 111 -3.51 0.18 10.15
N ALA A 112 -3.17 -0.54 9.09
CA ALA A 112 -2.03 -0.21 8.23
C ALA A 112 -2.27 1.05 7.37
N GLY A 113 -3.52 1.35 7.02
CA GLY A 113 -3.90 2.57 6.31
C GLY A 113 -3.84 3.84 7.16
N ASP A 114 -3.92 3.70 8.49
CA ASP A 114 -3.71 4.81 9.42
C ASP A 114 -2.23 4.91 9.80
N LYS A 115 -1.53 5.89 9.23
CA LYS A 115 -0.09 6.08 9.48
C LYS A 115 0.28 6.30 10.93
N VAL A 116 -0.60 6.93 11.72
CA VAL A 116 -0.32 7.20 13.14
C VAL A 116 -0.40 5.89 13.90
N ARG A 117 -1.49 5.14 13.73
CA ARG A 117 -1.67 3.84 14.38
C ARG A 117 -0.63 2.82 13.93
N ALA A 118 -0.33 2.75 12.64
CA ALA A 118 0.70 1.86 12.12
C ALA A 118 2.08 2.14 12.73
N ARG A 119 2.43 3.42 12.94
CA ARG A 119 3.68 3.81 13.61
C ARG A 119 3.69 3.47 15.09
N GLU A 120 2.59 3.66 15.80
CA GLU A 120 2.49 3.26 17.20
C GLU A 120 2.69 1.76 17.37
N GLU A 121 2.08 0.94 16.51
CA GLU A 121 2.26 -0.51 16.53
C GLU A 121 3.67 -0.93 16.11
N ALA A 122 4.27 -0.26 15.13
CA ALA A 122 5.68 -0.47 14.77
C ALA A 122 6.61 -0.20 15.95
N ALA A 123 6.41 0.93 16.66
CA ALA A 123 7.20 1.27 17.84
C ALA A 123 7.01 0.24 18.98
N LYS A 124 5.78 -0.21 19.24
CA LYS A 124 5.50 -1.29 20.21
C LYS A 124 6.16 -2.61 19.82
N ALA A 125 6.29 -2.88 18.52
CA ALA A 125 6.98 -4.04 17.98
C ALA A 125 8.52 -3.90 17.96
N GLY A 126 9.07 -2.78 18.47
CA GLY A 126 10.51 -2.52 18.49
C GLY A 126 11.09 -2.14 17.13
N VAL A 127 10.24 -1.79 16.15
CA VAL A 127 10.68 -1.30 14.84
C VAL A 127 11.11 0.16 14.95
N PRO A 128 12.29 0.53 14.43
CA PRO A 128 12.71 1.93 14.35
C PRO A 128 11.69 2.76 13.55
N VAL A 129 11.19 3.83 14.16
CA VAL A 129 10.26 4.76 13.51
C VAL A 129 10.95 6.11 13.39
N LEU A 130 10.94 6.68 12.19
CA LEU A 130 11.45 8.02 11.93
C LEU A 130 10.72 9.04 12.84
N PRO A 131 11.44 9.90 13.58
CA PRO A 131 10.82 10.90 14.43
C PRO A 131 9.84 11.78 13.65
N GLY A 132 8.63 11.89 14.17
CA GLY A 132 7.58 12.69 13.59
C GLY A 132 6.28 12.60 14.38
N HIS A 133 5.38 13.55 14.15
CA HIS A 133 4.08 13.62 14.80
C HIS A 133 3.12 14.53 14.03
N GLU A 134 1.84 14.45 14.39
CA GLU A 134 0.81 15.37 13.90
C GLU A 134 1.04 16.78 14.46
N ILE A 135 0.85 17.80 13.62
CA ILE A 135 0.98 19.20 14.03
C ILE A 135 -0.22 20.04 13.62
N ASP A 136 -0.65 20.90 14.54
CA ASP A 136 -1.69 21.90 14.27
C ASP A 136 -1.13 23.27 13.86
N SER A 137 0.14 23.52 14.17
CA SER A 137 0.83 24.77 13.90
C SER A 137 2.35 24.56 13.78
N VAL A 138 3.05 25.56 13.26
CA VAL A 138 4.51 25.58 13.09
C VAL A 138 5.25 25.27 14.39
N ALA A 139 4.73 25.73 15.54
CA ALA A 139 5.33 25.49 16.85
C ALA A 139 5.44 24.00 17.19
N GLY A 140 4.54 23.17 16.65
CA GLY A 140 4.56 21.73 16.87
C GLY A 140 5.78 21.03 16.25
N ALA A 141 6.44 21.60 15.24
CA ALA A 141 7.57 20.97 14.58
C ALA A 141 8.93 21.24 15.26
N GLY A 142 8.98 22.11 16.28
CA GLY A 142 10.23 22.60 16.86
C GLY A 142 11.17 21.50 17.36
N ASP A 143 10.60 20.45 17.96
CA ASP A 143 11.38 19.36 18.59
C ASP A 143 11.98 18.38 17.59
N LEU A 144 11.54 18.39 16.32
CA LEU A 144 12.07 17.49 15.27
C LEU A 144 13.37 18.01 14.65
N GLY A 145 13.61 19.31 14.75
CA GLY A 145 14.66 20.00 13.99
C GLY A 145 14.33 20.10 12.50
N TYR A 146 14.83 21.15 11.86
CA TYR A 146 14.68 21.36 10.42
C TYR A 146 15.88 20.82 9.64
N PRO A 147 15.71 20.41 8.37
CA PRO A 147 14.46 20.40 7.59
C PRO A 147 13.47 19.27 7.98
N VAL A 148 12.17 19.50 7.72
CA VAL A 148 11.08 18.52 7.94
C VAL A 148 10.30 18.23 6.66
N LEU A 149 9.78 17.02 6.56
CA LEU A 149 8.82 16.61 5.54
C LEU A 149 7.40 16.71 6.07
N ILE A 150 6.54 17.40 5.32
CA ILE A 150 5.11 17.53 5.53
C ILE A 150 4.40 16.43 4.74
N LYS A 151 3.52 15.69 5.40
CA LYS A 151 2.72 14.60 4.81
C LYS A 151 1.27 14.69 5.27
N ALA A 152 0.34 14.32 4.38
CA ALA A 152 -1.04 14.06 4.79
C ALA A 152 -1.14 12.77 5.63
N ALA A 153 -1.90 12.80 6.72
CA ALA A 153 -2.09 11.65 7.60
C ALA A 153 -2.74 10.46 6.86
N GLY A 154 -3.84 10.71 6.13
CA GLY A 154 -4.55 9.70 5.33
C GLY A 154 -4.02 9.46 3.91
N GLY A 155 -2.88 10.06 3.52
CA GLY A 155 -2.42 10.05 2.12
C GLY A 155 -1.45 8.92 1.76
N GLY A 156 -1.51 8.41 0.51
CA GLY A 156 -0.59 7.38 -0.03
C GLY A 156 -0.03 7.73 -1.42
N GLY A 157 0.98 6.99 -1.88
CA GLY A 157 1.48 7.07 -3.27
C GLY A 157 2.31 8.32 -3.63
N GLY A 158 3.02 8.91 -2.66
CA GLY A 158 3.95 10.02 -2.89
C GLY A 158 3.30 11.39 -3.15
N ARG A 159 1.95 11.48 -3.16
CA ARG A 159 1.21 12.74 -3.36
C ARG A 159 1.08 13.50 -2.03
N GLY A 160 1.26 14.82 -2.07
CA GLY A 160 1.13 15.67 -0.87
C GLY A 160 2.35 15.62 0.07
N ILE A 161 3.51 15.18 -0.42
CA ILE A 161 4.79 15.26 0.31
C ILE A 161 5.46 16.59 -0.03
N LYS A 162 5.79 17.39 0.99
CA LYS A 162 6.45 18.71 0.81
C LYS A 162 7.60 18.86 1.79
N LEU A 163 8.68 19.52 1.37
CA LEU A 163 9.84 19.82 2.22
C LEU A 163 9.71 21.24 2.77
N ALA A 164 9.94 21.40 4.07
CA ALA A 164 10.10 22.70 4.72
C ALA A 164 11.47 22.77 5.40
N ARG A 165 12.30 23.74 4.99
CA ARG A 165 13.66 23.92 5.49
C ARG A 165 13.77 24.75 6.75
N ASP A 166 12.73 25.51 7.06
CA ASP A 166 12.68 26.40 8.21
C ASP A 166 11.21 26.65 8.63
N PRO A 167 10.97 27.31 9.77
CA PRO A 167 9.61 27.62 10.25
C PRO A 167 8.76 28.44 9.26
N THR A 168 9.39 29.33 8.47
CA THR A 168 8.68 30.20 7.51
C THR A 168 8.21 29.38 6.31
N GLU A 169 9.06 28.50 5.77
CA GLU A 169 8.65 27.55 4.74
C GLU A 169 7.55 26.61 5.26
N LEU A 170 7.64 26.14 6.51
CA LEU A 170 6.60 25.29 7.09
C LEU A 170 5.25 26.00 7.16
N GLU A 171 5.22 27.25 7.63
CA GLU A 171 4.00 28.07 7.69
C GLU A 171 3.35 28.22 6.33
N ALA A 172 4.14 28.56 5.31
CA ALA A 172 3.67 28.74 3.95
C ALA A 172 3.10 27.44 3.34
N GLN A 173 3.69 26.29 3.66
CA GLN A 173 3.29 25.00 3.12
C GLN A 173 2.11 24.36 3.88
N LEU A 174 1.91 24.69 5.16
CA LEU A 174 0.92 24.03 6.01
C LEU A 174 -0.51 24.19 5.47
N GLY A 175 -0.89 25.43 5.10
CA GLY A 175 -2.21 25.72 4.56
C GLY A 175 -2.47 25.03 3.23
N VAL A 176 -1.46 24.99 2.36
CA VAL A 176 -1.52 24.29 1.07
C VAL A 176 -1.66 22.78 1.28
N ALA A 177 -0.86 22.21 2.19
CA ALA A 177 -0.90 20.79 2.49
C ALA A 177 -2.26 20.36 3.06
N ARG A 178 -2.88 21.15 3.94
CA ARG A 178 -4.23 20.87 4.47
C ARG A 178 -5.28 20.84 3.38
N GLY A 179 -5.30 21.86 2.51
CA GLY A 179 -6.25 21.91 1.40
C GLY A 179 -6.09 20.75 0.42
N GLU A 180 -4.84 20.38 0.08
CA GLU A 180 -4.58 19.21 -0.76
C GLU A 180 -5.00 17.90 -0.08
N ALA A 181 -4.73 17.75 1.22
CA ALA A 181 -5.09 16.56 1.98
C ALA A 181 -6.61 16.37 2.08
N GLY A 182 -7.34 17.44 2.42
CA GLY A 182 -8.81 17.44 2.46
C GLY A 182 -9.42 17.12 1.09
N ALA A 183 -8.90 17.71 0.00
CA ALA A 183 -9.40 17.47 -1.34
C ALA A 183 -9.10 16.05 -1.88
N ALA A 184 -7.94 15.49 -1.54
CA ALA A 184 -7.49 14.20 -2.07
C ALA A 184 -7.96 13.01 -1.22
N PHE A 185 -8.04 13.17 0.11
CA PHE A 185 -8.23 12.08 1.06
C PHE A 185 -9.41 12.31 2.02
N GLY A 186 -10.02 13.49 2.04
CA GLY A 186 -11.09 13.84 2.98
C GLY A 186 -10.61 13.97 4.43
N ASP A 187 -9.29 14.08 4.64
CA ASP A 187 -8.63 14.19 5.95
C ASP A 187 -7.61 15.33 5.88
N GLU A 188 -7.82 16.37 6.68
CA GLU A 188 -6.98 17.58 6.70
C GLU A 188 -5.80 17.49 7.69
N ARG A 189 -5.66 16.38 8.41
CA ARG A 189 -4.58 16.21 9.40
C ARG A 189 -3.21 16.17 8.71
N ILE A 190 -2.28 16.92 9.30
CA ILE A 190 -0.92 17.07 8.79
C ILE A 190 0.07 16.44 9.76
N TYR A 191 0.90 15.57 9.21
CA TYR A 191 2.00 14.93 9.91
C TYR A 191 3.32 15.50 9.42
N VAL A 192 4.24 15.79 10.33
CA VAL A 192 5.62 16.16 10.00
C VAL A 192 6.59 15.11 10.49
N GLU A 193 7.64 14.87 9.71
CA GLU A 193 8.74 13.97 10.07
C GLU A 193 10.08 14.61 9.76
N ARG A 194 11.12 14.15 10.45
CA ARG A 194 12.51 14.55 10.16
C ARG A 194 12.87 14.22 8.71
N PHE A 195 13.46 15.16 7.98
CA PHE A 195 13.93 14.89 6.63
C PHE A 195 15.31 14.21 6.65
N ILE A 196 15.45 13.14 5.85
CA ILE A 196 16.73 12.47 5.59
C ILE A 196 17.20 12.89 4.19
N ALA A 197 18.34 13.58 4.12
CA ALA A 197 18.84 14.14 2.86
C ALA A 197 19.35 13.07 1.90
N ALA A 198 20.11 12.10 2.42
CA ALA A 198 20.64 10.97 1.67
C ALA A 198 19.75 9.73 1.80
N ALA A 199 18.43 9.89 1.59
CA ALA A 199 17.47 8.81 1.81
C ALA A 199 17.54 7.72 0.72
N ARG A 200 17.67 6.47 1.14
CA ARG A 200 17.32 5.29 0.35
C ARG A 200 15.93 4.82 0.72
N HIS A 201 15.15 4.42 -0.28
CA HIS A 201 13.86 3.79 -0.07
C HIS A 201 14.06 2.28 -0.19
N VAL A 202 14.07 1.58 0.94
CA VAL A 202 14.27 0.13 0.99
C VAL A 202 13.03 -0.51 1.54
N GLU A 203 12.57 -1.60 0.93
CA GLU A 203 11.33 -2.25 1.34
C GLU A 203 11.53 -3.75 1.47
N VAL A 204 10.86 -4.37 2.44
CA VAL A 204 10.95 -5.80 2.70
C VAL A 204 9.65 -6.47 2.31
N GLN A 205 9.74 -7.48 1.44
CA GLN A 205 8.61 -8.34 1.12
C GLN A 205 8.33 -9.28 2.27
N ILE A 206 7.08 -9.32 2.74
CA ILE A 206 6.61 -10.27 3.75
C ILE A 206 5.58 -11.23 3.16
N ALA A 207 5.53 -12.42 3.73
CA ALA A 207 4.48 -13.42 3.50
C ALA A 207 4.05 -14.01 4.85
N ALA A 208 2.74 -14.01 5.11
CA ALA A 208 2.19 -14.50 6.35
C ALA A 208 1.00 -15.46 6.12
N ASP A 209 0.98 -16.56 6.87
CA ASP A 209 -0.08 -17.57 6.79
C ASP A 209 -1.20 -17.36 7.84
N ASP A 210 -2.26 -18.17 7.75
CA ASP A 210 -3.38 -18.11 8.68
C ASP A 210 -3.07 -18.65 10.09
N LYS A 211 -1.86 -19.20 10.30
CA LYS A 211 -1.39 -19.77 11.57
C LYS A 211 -0.46 -18.81 12.31
N GLY A 212 -0.21 -17.62 11.77
CA GLY A 212 0.65 -16.60 12.36
C GLY A 212 2.13 -16.77 12.06
N HIS A 213 2.51 -17.66 11.12
CA HIS A 213 3.88 -17.69 10.64
C HIS A 213 4.12 -16.54 9.67
N VAL A 214 5.22 -15.81 9.89
CA VAL A 214 5.64 -14.69 9.04
C VAL A 214 7.07 -14.96 8.57
N VAL A 215 7.30 -14.79 7.27
CA VAL A 215 8.63 -14.83 6.66
C VAL A 215 8.86 -13.58 5.81
N HIS A 216 10.12 -13.18 5.65
CA HIS A 216 10.50 -12.22 4.63
C HIS A 216 10.98 -12.94 3.36
N LEU A 217 10.74 -12.34 2.20
CA LEU A 217 11.26 -12.81 0.90
C LEU A 217 12.42 -11.94 0.39
N GLY A 218 13.07 -11.24 1.32
CA GLY A 218 14.17 -10.31 1.03
C GLY A 218 13.69 -8.88 0.85
N GLU A 219 14.65 -8.00 0.59
CA GLU A 219 14.47 -6.57 0.41
C GLU A 219 14.64 -6.14 -1.04
N ARG A 220 14.05 -4.99 -1.35
CA ARG A 220 14.22 -4.28 -2.62
C ARG A 220 14.67 -2.85 -2.34
N ASP A 221 15.56 -2.35 -3.18
CA ASP A 221 15.86 -0.92 -3.25
C ASP A 221 14.98 -0.28 -4.31
N CYS A 222 14.21 0.73 -3.91
CA CYS A 222 13.31 1.51 -4.75
C CYS A 222 13.67 3.00 -4.72
N SER A 223 14.94 3.33 -4.47
CA SER A 223 15.43 4.71 -4.30
C SER A 223 15.45 5.48 -5.61
N VAL A 224 15.49 4.80 -6.76
CA VAL A 224 15.42 5.44 -8.08
C VAL A 224 13.97 5.88 -8.34
N GLN A 225 13.71 7.13 -7.98
CA GLN A 225 12.38 7.74 -8.03
C GLN A 225 12.34 9.01 -8.85
N ARG A 226 11.17 9.29 -9.44
CA ARG A 226 10.87 10.59 -10.05
C ARG A 226 9.61 11.14 -9.43
N ARG A 227 9.71 12.31 -8.77
CA ARG A 227 8.59 12.93 -8.02
C ARG A 227 7.95 11.97 -7.00
N TYR A 228 8.79 11.29 -6.22
CA TYR A 228 8.39 10.30 -5.20
C TYR A 228 7.63 9.08 -5.73
N GLN A 229 7.76 8.77 -7.03
CA GLN A 229 7.25 7.55 -7.64
C GLN A 229 8.41 6.66 -8.07
N LYS A 230 8.33 5.37 -7.75
CA LYS A 230 9.33 4.34 -8.08
C LYS A 230 9.43 4.20 -9.61
N VAL A 231 10.65 4.13 -10.13
CA VAL A 231 10.96 4.03 -11.57
C VAL A 231 11.78 2.80 -11.88
N ILE A 232 12.78 2.51 -11.03
CA ILE A 232 13.60 1.31 -11.08
C ILE A 232 13.64 0.72 -9.67
N GLU A 233 13.39 -0.58 -9.58
CA GLU A 233 13.49 -1.35 -8.36
C GLU A 233 14.50 -2.51 -8.53
N GLU A 234 15.38 -2.70 -7.55
CA GLU A 234 16.44 -3.72 -7.59
C GLU A 234 16.35 -4.65 -6.37
N ALA A 235 16.68 -5.93 -6.55
CA ALA A 235 16.65 -6.94 -5.49
C ALA A 235 17.85 -7.90 -5.62
N PRO A 236 18.64 -8.16 -4.55
CA PRO A 236 18.61 -7.48 -3.24
C PRO A 236 19.03 -6.00 -3.32
N ALA A 237 18.93 -5.25 -2.23
CA ALA A 237 19.32 -3.84 -2.20
C ALA A 237 20.85 -3.69 -2.41
N PRO A 238 21.31 -3.05 -3.50
CA PRO A 238 22.73 -2.99 -3.85
C PRO A 238 23.52 -2.17 -2.83
N ALA A 239 24.73 -2.62 -2.48
CA ALA A 239 25.63 -1.92 -1.56
C ALA A 239 25.04 -1.54 -0.18
N LEU A 240 23.96 -2.20 0.26
CA LEU A 240 23.45 -2.06 1.62
C LEU A 240 24.18 -3.06 2.54
N PRO A 241 24.77 -2.65 3.68
CA PRO A 241 25.48 -3.56 4.57
C PRO A 241 24.60 -4.70 5.06
N ASP A 242 25.16 -5.91 5.19
CA ASP A 242 24.43 -7.09 5.66
C ASP A 242 23.77 -6.92 7.04
N PRO A 243 24.40 -6.26 8.03
CA PRO A 243 23.75 -5.99 9.31
C PRO A 243 22.49 -5.12 9.16
N THR A 244 22.54 -4.09 8.33
CA THR A 244 21.38 -3.22 8.03
C THR A 244 20.28 -4.00 7.33
N ARG A 245 20.63 -4.81 6.31
CA ARG A 245 19.66 -5.68 5.62
C ARG A 245 18.96 -6.63 6.59
N GLN A 246 19.71 -7.24 7.50
CA GLN A 246 19.14 -8.14 8.50
C GLN A 246 18.21 -7.39 9.46
N ALA A 247 18.62 -6.22 9.95
CA ALA A 247 17.79 -5.38 10.82
C ALA A 247 16.46 -4.98 10.15
N LEU A 248 16.48 -4.57 8.88
CA LEU A 248 15.26 -4.23 8.13
C LEU A 248 14.31 -5.44 7.99
N ARG A 249 14.87 -6.62 7.69
CA ARG A 249 14.10 -7.86 7.54
C ARG A 249 13.47 -8.30 8.85
N ASP A 250 14.24 -8.27 9.94
CA ASP A 250 13.77 -8.63 11.27
C ASP A 250 12.68 -7.65 11.73
N ALA A 251 12.88 -6.36 11.50
CA ALA A 251 11.88 -5.32 11.78
C ALA A 251 10.57 -5.54 10.99
N ALA A 252 10.65 -5.88 9.70
CA ALA A 252 9.48 -6.14 8.88
C ALA A 252 8.69 -7.36 9.37
N VAL A 253 9.39 -8.44 9.75
CA VAL A 253 8.77 -9.65 10.31
C VAL A 253 8.14 -9.35 11.66
N ALA A 254 8.83 -8.60 12.53
CA ALA A 254 8.31 -8.19 13.84
C ALA A 254 7.03 -7.35 13.72
N PHE A 255 7.03 -6.34 12.84
CA PHE A 255 5.85 -5.50 12.59
C PHE A 255 4.66 -6.32 12.07
N ALA A 256 4.88 -7.12 11.03
CA ALA A 256 3.85 -7.96 10.44
C ALA A 256 3.25 -8.95 11.46
N SER A 257 4.09 -9.51 12.33
CA SER A 257 3.66 -10.40 13.42
C SER A 257 2.82 -9.64 14.46
N ALA A 258 3.24 -8.44 14.86
CA ALA A 258 2.55 -7.62 15.86
C ALA A 258 1.14 -7.23 15.41
N ILE A 259 0.96 -6.91 14.13
CA ILE A 259 -0.35 -6.53 13.58
C ILE A 259 -1.18 -7.73 13.10
N SER A 260 -0.73 -8.97 13.37
CA SER A 260 -1.39 -10.20 12.90
C SER A 260 -1.63 -10.21 11.38
N TYR A 261 -0.63 -9.75 10.61
CA TYR A 261 -0.70 -9.68 9.15
C TYR A 261 -0.93 -11.06 8.54
N ARG A 262 -1.60 -11.09 7.38
CA ARG A 262 -1.80 -12.31 6.57
C ARG A 262 -1.65 -11.96 5.10
N ASN A 263 -1.37 -12.97 4.28
CA ASN A 263 -1.12 -12.83 2.84
C ASN A 263 0.25 -12.19 2.54
N LEU A 264 0.43 -11.65 1.34
CA LEU A 264 1.62 -10.93 0.91
C LEU A 264 1.50 -9.45 1.24
N GLY A 265 2.58 -8.86 1.73
CA GLY A 265 2.67 -7.44 2.06
C GLY A 265 4.06 -6.89 1.87
N THR A 266 4.22 -5.58 1.99
CA THR A 266 5.54 -4.94 1.94
C THR A 266 5.63 -3.94 3.08
N VAL A 267 6.75 -3.96 3.81
CA VAL A 267 7.08 -2.96 4.83
C VAL A 267 8.14 -2.04 4.23
N GLU A 268 7.81 -0.76 4.12
CA GLU A 268 8.70 0.25 3.53
C GLU A 268 9.50 0.98 4.61
N PHE A 269 10.78 1.20 4.34
CA PHE A 269 11.72 1.90 5.20
C PHE A 269 12.39 3.03 4.43
N VAL A 270 12.73 4.08 5.18
CA VAL A 270 13.68 5.10 4.73
C VAL A 270 14.98 4.83 5.47
N VAL A 271 16.05 4.58 4.73
CA VAL A 271 17.38 4.31 5.27
C VAL A 271 18.26 5.51 4.98
N ASP A 272 18.94 6.04 5.98
CA ASP A 272 19.97 7.05 5.76
C ASP A 272 21.18 6.41 5.08
N ALA A 273 21.53 6.83 3.87
CA ALA A 273 22.65 6.26 3.12
C ALA A 273 24.01 6.57 3.74
N GLU A 274 24.12 7.59 4.60
CA GLU A 274 25.36 7.96 5.27
C GLU A 274 25.57 7.18 6.57
N THR A 275 24.53 7.01 7.38
CA THR A 275 24.63 6.35 8.69
C THR A 275 24.18 4.89 8.68
N GLY A 276 23.28 4.51 7.77
CA GLY A 276 22.64 3.20 7.72
C GLY A 276 21.49 3.02 8.73
N ASP A 277 21.09 4.10 9.41
CA ASP A 277 19.95 4.14 10.34
C ASP A 277 18.59 4.12 9.63
#